data_AF-A0A961KCF8-F1
#
_entry.id   AF-A0A961KCF8-F1
#
_cell.length_a   1.000
_cell.length_b   1.000
_cell.length_c   1.000
_cell.angle_alpha   90.00
_cell.angle_beta   90.00
_cell.angle_gamma   90.00
#
_symmetry.space_group_name_H-M   'P 1'
#
loop_
_entity.id
_entity.type
_entity.pdbx_description
1 polymer ?
#
loop_
_entity_poly.entity_id
_entity_poly.type
_entity_poly.pdbx_seq_one_letter_code
_entity_poly.pdbx_strand_id
1 'polypeptide(L)'
;MRNSLFSIALMATCASVAALPARAEERTVGSVSGWQVSLITNGGRFMGCAAVHNRLDGATAIGMDGGGNWLLAFDMRGPNGVLPAQLNIDGRVWYFSISSDGTKVSFGPSLQIMNAVRAGNNLTVSVNGQSFHTDLVGSSAAMSMVQNCVQTAGD
;
A
#
# COMPACT_ATOMS: atom_id res chain seq x y z
N MET A 1 -60.70 -17.58 -46.00
CA MET A 1 -60.42 -16.15 -45.75
C MET A 1 -59.42 -16.13 -44.59
N ARG A 2 -58.13 -15.84 -44.85
CA ARG A 2 -57.46 -14.52 -44.64
C ARG A 2 -57.53 -14.10 -43.16
N ASN A 3 -56.46 -13.86 -42.39
CA ASN A 3 -55.12 -13.36 -42.68
C ASN A 3 -54.13 -13.73 -41.53
N SER A 4 -52.86 -13.90 -41.90
CA SER A 4 -51.66 -13.81 -41.05
C SER A 4 -51.59 -12.47 -40.30
N LEU A 5 -50.98 -12.40 -39.11
CA LEU A 5 -50.10 -11.28 -38.70
C LEU A 5 -49.08 -11.68 -37.60
N PHE A 6 -47.84 -11.87 -38.05
CA PHE A 6 -46.59 -11.26 -37.59
C PHE A 6 -46.14 -11.30 -36.10
N SER A 7 -45.05 -12.06 -35.93
CA SER A 7 -43.93 -11.94 -34.99
C SER A 7 -43.50 -10.51 -34.61
N ILE A 8 -43.19 -10.30 -33.33
CA ILE A 8 -42.13 -9.38 -32.89
C ILE A 8 -41.37 -10.04 -31.73
N ALA A 9 -40.21 -10.61 -32.03
CA ALA A 9 -39.24 -11.02 -31.03
C ALA A 9 -38.39 -9.78 -30.66
N LEU A 10 -38.56 -9.25 -29.44
CA LEU A 10 -37.65 -8.23 -28.91
C LEU A 10 -36.32 -8.91 -28.53
N MET A 11 -35.31 -8.76 -29.38
CA MET A 11 -33.92 -9.00 -28.98
C MET A 11 -33.46 -7.84 -28.09
N ALA A 12 -33.44 -8.06 -26.78
CA ALA A 12 -32.76 -7.19 -25.84
C ALA A 12 -31.24 -7.41 -25.98
N THR A 13 -30.56 -6.51 -26.68
CA THR A 13 -29.10 -6.44 -26.72
C THR A 13 -28.61 -5.82 -25.40
N CYS A 14 -28.21 -6.67 -24.46
CA CYS A 14 -27.47 -6.23 -23.29
C CYS A 14 -26.10 -5.70 -23.75
N ALA A 15 -25.98 -4.38 -23.93
CA ALA A 15 -24.69 -3.73 -24.09
C ALA A 15 -23.89 -3.94 -22.80
N SER A 16 -22.91 -4.84 -22.84
CA SER A 16 -21.98 -5.06 -21.74
C SER A 16 -21.10 -3.81 -21.60
N VAL A 17 -21.47 -2.93 -20.67
CA VAL A 17 -20.56 -1.88 -20.19
C VAL A 17 -19.43 -2.62 -19.49
N ALA A 18 -18.29 -2.75 -20.15
CA ALA A 18 -17.09 -3.29 -19.56
C ALA A 18 -16.67 -2.34 -18.42
N ALA A 19 -16.99 -2.70 -17.18
CA ALA A 19 -16.47 -2.04 -16.01
C ALA A 19 -14.95 -2.23 -16.02
N LEU A 20 -14.21 -1.20 -16.40
CA LEU A 20 -12.76 -1.17 -16.24
C LEU A 20 -12.46 -1.41 -14.75
N PRO A 21 -11.45 -2.24 -14.42
CA PRO A 21 -11.05 -2.40 -13.03
C PRO A 21 -10.66 -1.04 -12.47
N ALA A 22 -11.32 -0.63 -11.40
CA ALA A 22 -10.99 0.60 -10.71
C ALA A 22 -9.52 0.53 -10.26
N ARG A 23 -8.74 1.54 -10.65
CA ARG A 23 -7.33 1.65 -10.26
C ARG A 23 -7.27 2.29 -8.88
N ALA A 24 -6.23 1.94 -8.13
CA ALA A 24 -5.92 2.68 -6.91
C ALA A 24 -5.58 4.13 -7.28
N GLU A 25 -6.22 5.07 -6.64
CA GLU A 25 -5.99 6.51 -6.79
C GLU A 25 -5.32 7.03 -5.52
N GLU A 26 -4.22 7.75 -5.69
CA GLU A 26 -3.48 8.39 -4.60
C GLU A 26 -3.67 9.91 -4.67
N ARG A 27 -4.02 10.52 -3.55
CA ARG A 27 -4.13 11.98 -3.40
C ARG A 27 -3.25 12.44 -2.26
N THR A 28 -2.24 13.25 -2.55
CA THR A 28 -1.41 13.87 -1.51
C THR A 28 -2.26 14.73 -0.58
N VAL A 29 -2.15 14.47 0.72
CA VAL A 29 -2.82 15.24 1.78
C VAL A 29 -1.85 16.14 2.55
N GLY A 30 -0.53 15.91 2.42
CA GLY A 30 0.49 16.82 2.91
C GLY A 30 1.87 16.16 2.99
N SER A 31 2.79 16.80 3.71
CA SER A 31 4.15 16.30 3.91
C SER A 31 4.67 16.64 5.30
N VAL A 32 5.49 15.77 5.87
CA VAL A 32 6.10 15.97 7.19
C VAL A 32 7.50 15.36 7.23
N SER A 33 8.51 16.15 7.61
CA SER A 33 9.89 15.69 7.79
C SER A 33 10.47 14.88 6.61
N GLY A 34 10.18 15.30 5.37
CA GLY A 34 10.62 14.61 4.15
C GLY A 34 9.68 13.51 3.66
N TRP A 35 8.69 13.11 4.45
CA TRP A 35 7.69 12.11 4.06
C TRP A 35 6.50 12.78 3.38
N GLN A 36 6.07 12.26 2.23
CA GLN A 36 4.84 12.67 1.56
C GLN A 36 3.69 11.76 1.99
N VAL A 37 2.62 12.33 2.53
CA VAL A 37 1.45 11.57 2.97
C VAL A 37 0.35 11.66 1.93
N SER A 38 -0.17 10.50 1.52
CA SER A 38 -1.24 10.37 0.55
C SER A 38 -2.39 9.55 1.13
N LEU A 39 -3.61 9.97 0.77
CA LEU A 39 -4.83 9.19 0.92
C LEU A 39 -4.97 8.26 -0.29
N ILE A 40 -5.32 7.00 -0.04
CA ILE A 40 -5.44 5.95 -1.06
C ILE A 40 -6.91 5.57 -1.17
N THR A 41 -7.46 5.60 -2.39
CA THR A 41 -8.79 5.09 -2.70
C THR A 41 -8.75 4.05 -3.81
N ASN A 42 -9.78 3.22 -3.92
CA ASN A 42 -9.99 2.33 -5.05
C ASN A 42 -11.46 2.36 -5.44
N GLY A 43 -11.76 2.85 -6.65
CA GLY A 43 -13.14 3.00 -7.12
C GLY A 43 -13.97 3.92 -6.23
N GLY A 44 -13.35 5.02 -5.77
CA GLY A 44 -13.97 5.99 -4.86
C GLY A 44 -14.12 5.50 -3.41
N ARG A 45 -13.71 4.27 -3.08
CA ARG A 45 -13.72 3.75 -1.71
C ARG A 45 -12.40 4.01 -1.02
N PHE A 46 -12.45 4.53 0.20
CA PHE A 46 -11.27 4.71 1.04
C PHE A 46 -10.60 3.36 1.34
N MET A 47 -9.29 3.28 1.12
CA MET A 47 -8.48 2.07 1.37
C MET A 47 -7.51 2.27 2.54
N GLY A 48 -7.01 3.48 2.74
CA GLY A 48 -6.02 3.79 3.77
C GLY A 48 -5.24 5.07 3.47
N CYS A 49 -4.22 5.33 4.26
CA CYS A 49 -3.25 6.39 4.01
C CYS A 49 -1.82 5.84 4.10
N ALA A 50 -0.90 6.43 3.35
CA ALA A 50 0.51 6.07 3.40
C ALA A 50 1.41 7.29 3.38
N ALA A 51 2.51 7.21 4.13
CA ALA A 51 3.63 8.13 4.06
C ALA A 51 4.76 7.49 3.25
N VAL A 52 5.25 8.18 2.22
CA VAL A 52 6.35 7.73 1.37
C VAL A 52 7.57 8.61 1.57
N HIS A 53 8.72 7.99 1.78
CA HIS A 53 10.03 8.63 1.77
C HIS A 53 10.79 8.19 0.53
N ASN A 54 11.02 9.14 -0.39
CA ASN A 54 11.73 8.88 -1.64
C ASN A 54 13.22 9.11 -1.47
N ARG A 55 14.03 8.17 -1.97
CA ARG A 55 15.49 8.28 -2.06
C ARG A 55 15.94 8.02 -3.50
N LEU A 56 17.22 8.26 -3.78
CA LEU A 56 17.81 8.03 -5.10
C LEU A 56 17.80 6.54 -5.49
N ASP A 57 17.86 5.65 -4.51
CA ASP A 57 17.95 4.20 -4.65
C ASP A 57 16.63 3.45 -4.46
N GLY A 58 15.54 4.17 -4.15
CA GLY A 58 14.19 3.63 -4.02
C GLY A 58 13.35 4.37 -2.99
N ALA A 59 12.12 3.94 -2.79
CA ALA A 59 11.21 4.50 -1.80
C ALA A 59 10.94 3.53 -0.63
N THR A 60 10.70 4.11 0.54
CA THR A 60 10.11 3.43 1.71
C THR A 60 8.72 3.98 1.96
N ALA A 61 7.76 3.10 2.25
CA ALA A 61 6.41 3.51 2.61
C ALA A 61 5.98 2.95 3.97
N ILE A 62 5.32 3.79 4.75
CA ILE A 62 4.65 3.45 6.00
C ILE A 62 3.15 3.71 5.80
N GLY A 63 2.36 2.66 5.71
CA GLY A 63 0.92 2.72 5.43
C GLY A 63 0.06 2.24 6.58
N MET A 64 -1.17 2.73 6.64
CA MET A 64 -2.23 2.19 7.49
C MET A 64 -3.50 2.04 6.63
N ASP A 65 -4.10 0.86 6.67
CA ASP A 65 -5.39 0.61 5.99
C ASP A 65 -6.55 1.26 6.76
N GLY A 66 -7.74 1.29 6.14
CA GLY A 66 -8.96 1.81 6.79
C GLY A 66 -9.41 1.01 8.02
N GLY A 67 -8.87 -0.20 8.24
CA GLY A 67 -9.10 -1.01 9.44
C GLY A 67 -8.10 -0.74 10.57
N GLY A 68 -7.14 0.16 10.37
CA GLY A 68 -6.11 0.49 11.36
C GLY A 68 -4.90 -0.45 11.36
N ASN A 69 -4.76 -1.34 10.37
CA ASN A 69 -3.62 -2.23 10.26
C ASN A 69 -2.46 -1.52 9.57
N TRP A 70 -1.27 -1.61 10.19
CA TRP A 70 -0.05 -1.07 9.62
C TRP A 70 0.48 -1.94 8.47
N LEU A 71 1.13 -1.29 7.51
CA LEU A 71 1.86 -1.87 6.40
C LEU A 71 3.20 -1.17 6.25
N LEU A 72 4.26 -1.94 5.95
CA LEU A 72 5.53 -1.40 5.48
C LEU A 72 5.79 -1.90 4.07
N ALA A 73 6.30 -1.03 3.20
CA ALA A 73 6.70 -1.40 1.86
C ALA A 73 8.02 -0.74 1.45
N PHE A 74 8.77 -1.41 0.57
CA PHE A 74 10.08 -0.98 0.09
C PHE A 74 10.20 -1.29 -1.40
N ASP A 75 10.80 -0.37 -2.14
CA ASP A 75 11.18 -0.62 -3.54
C ASP A 75 12.36 -1.60 -3.56
N MET A 76 12.04 -2.86 -3.85
CA MET A 76 13.01 -3.94 -3.92
C MET A 76 12.55 -4.94 -4.98
N ARG A 77 13.33 -5.07 -6.05
CA ARG A 77 13.06 -6.00 -7.14
C ARG A 77 13.44 -7.43 -6.73
N GLY A 78 12.51 -8.36 -6.85
CA GLY A 78 12.74 -9.75 -6.50
C GLY A 78 11.77 -10.71 -7.22
N PRO A 79 11.80 -12.00 -6.89
CA PRO A 79 10.78 -12.93 -7.38
C PRO A 79 9.39 -12.57 -6.81
N ASN A 80 8.32 -12.90 -7.54
CA ASN A 80 6.95 -12.74 -7.05
C ASN A 80 6.63 -13.76 -5.95
N GLY A 81 5.76 -13.39 -5.02
CA GLY A 81 5.21 -14.30 -4.01
C GLY A 81 5.69 -14.01 -2.60
N VAL A 82 5.59 -15.02 -1.73
CA VAL A 82 5.93 -14.90 -0.30
C VAL A 82 7.37 -15.34 -0.08
N LEU A 83 8.20 -14.45 0.44
CA LEU A 83 9.64 -14.65 0.59
C LEU A 83 10.06 -14.51 2.06
N PRO A 84 11.05 -15.30 2.53
CA PRO A 84 11.66 -15.08 3.83
C PRO A 84 12.41 -13.74 3.81
N ALA A 85 12.24 -12.97 4.87
CA ALA A 85 12.84 -11.66 5.04
C ALA A 85 13.46 -11.52 6.44
N GLN A 86 14.44 -10.63 6.50
CA GLN A 86 15.05 -10.15 7.73
C GLN A 86 14.89 -8.62 7.78
N LEU A 87 14.55 -8.10 8.95
CA LEU A 87 14.54 -6.66 9.22
C LEU A 87 15.49 -6.35 10.35
N ASN A 88 16.31 -5.33 10.18
CA ASN A 88 17.18 -4.77 11.19
C ASN A 88 16.81 -3.30 11.42
N ILE A 89 16.47 -2.93 12.66
CA ILE A 89 16.29 -1.53 13.06
C ILE A 89 17.22 -1.26 14.23
N ASP A 90 18.20 -0.38 14.02
CA ASP A 90 19.20 0.02 15.03
C ASP A 90 19.82 -1.19 15.79
N GLY A 91 20.13 -2.27 15.06
CA GLY A 91 20.74 -3.49 15.60
C GLY A 91 19.76 -4.54 16.12
N ARG A 92 18.45 -4.24 16.20
CA ARG A 92 17.42 -5.21 16.57
C ARG A 92 16.96 -5.97 15.32
N VAL A 93 16.93 -7.29 15.38
CA VAL A 93 16.67 -8.14 14.22
C VAL A 93 15.35 -8.91 14.37
N TRP A 94 14.55 -8.92 13.31
CA TRP A 94 13.34 -9.72 13.17
C TRP A 94 13.41 -10.57 11.90
N TYR A 95 12.78 -11.74 11.94
CA TYR A 95 12.61 -12.64 10.80
C TYR A 95 11.11 -12.86 10.57
N PHE A 96 10.67 -12.76 9.32
CA PHE A 96 9.26 -12.91 8.94
C PHE A 96 9.14 -13.20 7.44
N SER A 97 7.90 -13.39 6.97
CA SER A 97 7.60 -13.53 5.55
C SER A 97 7.06 -12.21 4.98
N ILE A 98 7.55 -11.83 3.82
CA ILE A 98 7.12 -10.62 3.08
C ILE A 98 6.45 -11.01 1.77
N SER A 99 5.52 -10.21 1.28
CA SER A 99 4.92 -10.38 -0.05
C SER A 99 5.68 -9.53 -1.07
N SER A 100 5.97 -10.08 -2.24
CA SER A 100 6.65 -9.41 -3.35
C SER A 100 5.78 -9.42 -4.61
N ASP A 101 5.66 -8.27 -5.26
CA ASP A 101 5.01 -8.11 -6.58
C ASP A 101 6.02 -8.05 -7.75
N GLY A 102 7.30 -8.27 -7.44
CA GLY A 102 8.40 -8.25 -8.40
C GLY A 102 9.13 -6.92 -8.47
N THR A 103 8.49 -5.84 -8.00
CA THR A 103 9.06 -4.49 -7.96
C THR A 103 9.14 -3.92 -6.56
N LYS A 104 8.22 -4.34 -5.68
CA LYS A 104 8.10 -3.92 -4.29
C LYS A 104 7.92 -5.13 -3.41
N VAL A 105 8.36 -4.97 -2.17
CA VAL A 105 8.10 -5.92 -1.09
C VAL A 105 7.28 -5.23 -0.01
N SER A 106 6.30 -5.93 0.56
CA SER A 106 5.43 -5.38 1.62
C SER A 106 4.98 -6.43 2.63
N PHE A 107 4.75 -6.01 3.87
CA PHE A 107 4.21 -6.87 4.93
C PHE A 107 3.45 -6.06 5.97
N GLY A 108 2.59 -6.77 6.73
CA GLY A 108 1.95 -6.26 7.94
C GLY A 108 2.85 -6.48 9.16
N PRO A 109 3.56 -5.45 9.66
CA PRO A 109 4.45 -5.56 10.82
C PRO A 109 3.68 -5.76 12.13
N SER A 110 4.34 -6.40 13.09
CA SER A 110 3.85 -6.44 14.48
C SER A 110 3.93 -5.06 15.14
N LEU A 111 3.19 -4.86 16.23
CA LEU A 111 3.26 -3.65 17.03
C LEU A 111 4.68 -3.36 17.55
N GLN A 112 5.46 -4.39 17.87
CA GLN A 112 6.85 -4.25 18.30
C GLN A 112 7.73 -3.67 17.20
N ILE A 113 7.57 -4.15 15.96
CA ILE A 113 8.28 -3.61 14.79
C ILE A 113 7.85 -2.16 14.55
N MET A 114 6.56 -1.84 14.61
CA MET A 114 6.10 -0.47 14.42
C MET A 114 6.59 0.50 15.50
N ASN A 115 6.71 0.04 16.74
CA ASN A 115 7.34 0.84 17.80
C ASN A 115 8.83 1.07 17.52
N ALA A 116 9.54 0.09 16.97
CA ALA A 116 10.91 0.26 16.53
C ALA A 116 11.02 1.21 15.33
N VAL A 117 10.12 1.14 14.34
CA VAL A 117 10.07 2.09 13.21
C VAL A 117 9.85 3.51 13.70
N ARG A 118 8.95 3.71 14.67
CA ARG A 118 8.63 5.02 15.25
C ARG A 118 9.83 5.65 15.98
N ALA A 119 10.59 4.85 16.72
CA ALA A 119 11.68 5.33 17.58
C ALA A 119 13.09 5.19 16.97
N GLY A 120 13.20 4.45 15.87
CA GLY A 120 14.46 4.08 15.27
C GLY A 120 15.03 5.16 14.36
N ASN A 121 16.28 4.97 13.97
CA ASN A 121 17.03 5.89 13.12
C ASN A 121 17.33 5.28 11.75
N ASN A 122 17.65 3.98 11.72
CA ASN A 122 18.02 3.28 10.51
C ASN A 122 17.25 1.96 10.41
N LEU A 123 16.85 1.62 9.19
CA LEU A 123 16.20 0.37 8.86
C LEU A 123 16.95 -0.29 7.71
N THR A 124 17.21 -1.59 7.84
CA THR A 124 17.66 -2.43 6.74
C THR A 124 16.72 -3.61 6.61
N VAL A 125 16.17 -3.83 5.42
CA VAL A 125 15.40 -5.03 5.10
C VAL A 125 16.20 -5.86 4.13
N SER A 126 16.32 -7.16 4.39
CA SER A 126 17.04 -8.11 3.55
C SER A 126 16.09 -9.21 3.09
N VAL A 127 16.01 -9.42 1.79
CA VAL A 127 15.14 -10.42 1.14
C VAL A 127 15.94 -11.10 0.05
N ASN A 128 15.98 -12.44 0.07
CA ASN A 128 16.65 -13.25 -0.96
C ASN A 128 18.09 -12.78 -1.30
N GLY A 129 18.89 -12.44 -0.28
CA GLY A 129 20.27 -11.99 -0.43
C GLY A 129 20.45 -10.53 -0.88
N GLN A 130 19.36 -9.82 -1.21
CA GLN A 130 19.37 -8.38 -1.44
C GLN A 130 19.07 -7.64 -0.14
N SER A 131 19.55 -6.40 -0.03
CA SER A 131 19.25 -5.53 1.09
C SER A 131 18.88 -4.14 0.61
N PHE A 132 17.90 -3.54 1.27
CA PHE A 132 17.49 -2.15 1.10
C PHE A 132 17.68 -1.44 2.43
N HIS A 133 18.32 -0.27 2.38
CA HIS A 133 18.65 0.52 3.55
C HIS A 133 17.95 1.88 3.46
N THR A 134 17.40 2.33 4.59
CA THR A 134 16.70 3.61 4.67
C THR A 134 16.84 4.21 6.05
N ASP A 135 16.78 5.54 6.12
CA ASP A 135 16.65 6.27 7.36
C ASP A 135 15.19 6.33 7.81
N LEU A 136 15.01 6.34 9.12
CA LEU A 136 13.73 6.50 9.80
C LEU A 136 13.56 7.92 10.35
N VAL A 137 14.40 8.87 9.91
CA VAL A 137 14.28 10.27 10.31
C VAL A 137 12.90 10.78 9.94
N GLY A 138 12.17 11.32 10.92
CA GLY A 138 10.81 11.81 10.74
C GLY A 138 9.71 10.75 10.70
N SER A 139 10.04 9.45 10.81
CA SER A 139 9.07 8.35 10.75
C SER A 139 7.96 8.49 11.80
N SER A 140 8.28 8.93 13.02
CA SER A 140 7.27 9.13 14.07
C SER A 140 6.22 10.16 13.68
N ALA A 141 6.65 11.29 13.10
CA ALA A 141 5.74 12.35 12.69
C ALA A 141 4.91 11.91 11.46
N ALA A 142 5.54 11.19 10.52
CA ALA A 142 4.87 10.58 9.38
C ALA A 142 3.79 9.58 9.81
N MET A 143 4.11 8.70 10.76
CA MET A 143 3.17 7.74 11.34
C MET A 143 1.99 8.44 12.01
N SER A 144 2.22 9.49 12.80
CA SER A 144 1.14 10.29 13.39
C SER A 144 0.25 10.94 12.34
N MET A 145 0.83 11.46 11.26
CA MET A 145 0.08 12.05 10.16
C MET A 145 -0.74 11.01 9.37
N VAL A 146 -0.20 9.81 9.17
CA VAL A 146 -0.93 8.67 8.58
C VAL A 146 -2.11 8.27 9.45
N GLN A 147 -1.92 8.15 10.77
CA GLN A 147 -3.00 7.84 11.70
C GLN A 147 -4.11 8.88 11.66
N ASN A 148 -3.74 10.17 11.69
CA ASN A 148 -4.71 11.26 11.60
C ASN A 148 -5.46 11.22 10.24
N CYS A 149 -4.76 10.96 9.14
CA CYS A 149 -5.37 10.82 7.82
C CYS A 149 -6.42 9.70 7.79
N VAL A 150 -6.11 8.52 8.35
CA VAL A 150 -7.06 7.40 8.44
C VAL A 150 -8.26 7.75 9.30
N GLN A 151 -8.05 8.41 10.45
CA GLN A 151 -9.13 8.83 11.35
C GLN A 151 -10.07 9.84 10.68
N THR A 152 -9.53 10.86 10.00
CA THR A 152 -10.34 11.91 9.37
C THR A 152 -11.04 11.44 8.08
N ALA A 153 -10.46 10.48 7.36
CA ALA A 153 -11.04 9.97 6.11
C ALA A 153 -12.02 8.80 6.32
N GLY A 154 -11.99 8.17 7.50
CA GLY A 154 -12.90 7.08 7.88
C GLY A 154 -14.22 7.56 8.49
N ASP A 155 -14.31 8.85 8.85
CA ASP A 155 -15.53 9.53 9.30
C ASP A 155 -16.38 10.03 8.11
#